data_AF-A0A7Y5SQR6-F1
#
_entry.id   AF-A0A7Y5SQR6-F1
#
_cell.length_a   1.000
_cell.length_b   1.000
_cell.length_c   1.000
_cell.angle_alpha   90.00
_cell.angle_beta   90.00
_cell.angle_gamma   90.00
#
_symmetry.space_group_name_H-M   'P 1'
#
loop_
_entity.id
_entity.type
_entity.pdbx_description
1 polymer ?
#
loop_
_entity_poly.entity_id
_entity_poly.type
_entity_poly.pdbx_seq_one_letter_code
_entity_poly.pdbx_strand_id
1 'polypeptide(L)'
;MAHQTSRSCRPMSWAGLLVSLAAFSSAAAGAEPRKEIVNTFDRGRESWQIYDYNGGIANGGNVFFLPTWEKTGGVENSGYIWGDDSRWRIDTPEDPHSILAFILYHHWITLDEMEPGRTTPRPTVSLPEGRLDMRDAEVSVRLRGDGLDLKGAKCYFWVMGGSARWHYTARPLNIAQGTWGPEERFVLPNDEAQWHMSWPPGGGRLDDTLKTSHSCGFSFVGFSEEVTGKFSMDQFRVRLKPR
;
A
#
# COMPACT_ATOMS: atom_id res chain seq x y z
N MET A 1 -59.45 -67.78 20.76
CA MET A 1 -60.62 -68.36 20.05
C MET A 1 -61.55 -67.20 19.72
N ALA A 2 -62.13 -67.17 18.51
CA ALA A 2 -63.04 -66.15 17.96
C ALA A 2 -62.38 -64.82 17.53
N HIS A 3 -62.24 -64.58 16.23
CA HIS A 3 -63.19 -63.98 15.27
C HIS A 3 -63.21 -62.44 15.37
N GLN A 4 -62.67 -61.72 14.38
CA GLN A 4 -63.30 -61.31 13.10
C GLN A 4 -64.24 -60.10 13.27
N THR A 5 -63.98 -59.05 12.48
CA THR A 5 -64.88 -58.08 11.80
C THR A 5 -64.13 -56.74 11.70
N SER A 6 -63.53 -56.37 10.58
CA SER A 6 -64.09 -55.93 9.29
C SER A 6 -64.98 -54.68 9.37
N ARG A 7 -64.52 -53.61 8.69
CA ARG A 7 -65.25 -52.60 7.88
C ARG A 7 -64.36 -51.35 7.77
N SER A 8 -63.58 -51.24 6.70
CA SER A 8 -63.92 -50.57 5.43
C SER A 8 -64.10 -49.06 5.57
N CYS A 9 -63.16 -48.28 5.01
CA CYS A 9 -63.45 -47.11 4.19
C CYS A 9 -62.19 -46.63 3.45
N ARG A 10 -62.25 -46.76 2.12
CA ARG A 10 -61.60 -46.01 1.02
C ARG A 10 -60.09 -45.64 1.09
N PRO A 11 -59.33 -45.91 0.02
CA PRO A 11 -57.96 -45.40 -0.11
C PRO A 11 -58.01 -43.93 -0.54
N MET A 12 -57.41 -43.04 0.26
CA MET A 12 -57.08 -41.69 -0.16
C MET A 12 -55.60 -41.69 -0.56
N SER A 13 -55.37 -41.67 -1.87
CA SER A 13 -54.05 -41.50 -2.47
C SER A 13 -53.49 -40.14 -2.05
N TRP A 14 -52.48 -40.15 -1.18
CA TRP A 14 -51.60 -39.01 -0.96
C TRP A 14 -50.30 -39.31 -1.69
N ALA A 15 -50.22 -38.86 -2.93
CA ALA A 15 -48.97 -38.69 -3.64
C ALA A 15 -48.16 -37.62 -2.89
N GLY A 16 -47.21 -38.06 -2.06
CA GLY A 16 -46.21 -37.21 -1.45
C GLY A 16 -45.36 -36.58 -2.53
N LEU A 17 -45.63 -35.31 -2.82
CA LEU A 17 -44.80 -34.46 -3.66
C LEU A 17 -43.44 -34.29 -2.97
N LEU A 18 -42.43 -35.03 -3.42
CA LEU A 18 -41.03 -34.76 -3.10
C LEU A 18 -40.67 -33.39 -3.68
N VAL A 19 -40.73 -32.35 -2.83
CA VAL A 19 -40.13 -31.06 -3.13
C VAL A 19 -38.62 -31.25 -3.00
N SER A 20 -37.98 -31.50 -4.15
CA SER A 20 -36.54 -31.37 -4.28
C SER A 20 -36.17 -29.92 -4.02
N LEU A 21 -35.64 -29.62 -2.83
CA LEU A 21 -34.86 -28.40 -2.62
C LEU A 21 -33.62 -28.50 -3.50
N ALA A 22 -33.71 -27.97 -4.71
CA ALA A 22 -32.53 -27.58 -5.47
C ALA A 22 -31.85 -26.47 -4.67
N ALA A 23 -30.81 -26.83 -3.92
CA ALA A 23 -29.88 -25.88 -3.38
C ALA A 23 -29.26 -25.15 -4.57
N PHE A 24 -29.71 -23.92 -4.83
CA PHE A 24 -28.95 -22.96 -5.60
C PHE A 24 -27.71 -22.60 -4.76
N SER A 25 -26.70 -23.48 -4.81
CA SER A 25 -25.33 -23.05 -4.56
C SER A 25 -24.98 -22.11 -5.69
N SER A 26 -25.25 -20.83 -5.47
CA SER A 26 -24.57 -19.74 -6.17
C SER A 26 -23.09 -20.05 -6.10
N ALA A 27 -22.52 -20.46 -7.23
CA ALA A 27 -21.09 -20.53 -7.42
C ALA A 27 -20.56 -19.11 -7.17
N ALA A 28 -20.10 -18.85 -5.94
CA ALA A 28 -19.12 -17.81 -5.72
C ALA A 28 -17.91 -18.25 -6.54
N ALA A 29 -17.85 -17.72 -7.77
CA ALA A 29 -16.68 -17.85 -8.61
C ALA A 29 -15.47 -17.54 -7.75
N GLY A 30 -14.54 -18.50 -7.70
CA GLY A 30 -13.30 -18.37 -6.95
C GLY A 30 -12.56 -17.13 -7.42
N ALA A 31 -12.77 -16.01 -6.73
CA ALA A 31 -11.89 -14.87 -6.82
C ALA A 31 -10.67 -15.27 -6.02
N GLU A 32 -9.54 -15.48 -6.71
CA GLU A 32 -8.23 -15.48 -6.08
C GLU A 32 -8.17 -14.33 -5.06
N PRO A 33 -7.71 -14.58 -3.82
CA PRO A 33 -7.65 -13.53 -2.81
C PRO A 33 -6.86 -12.34 -3.38
N ARG A 34 -7.47 -11.15 -3.35
CA ARG A 34 -6.82 -9.93 -3.83
C ARG A 34 -5.52 -9.74 -3.07
N LYS A 35 -4.42 -9.61 -3.81
CA LYS A 35 -3.10 -9.34 -3.24
C LYS A 35 -3.04 -7.87 -2.82
N GLU A 36 -2.89 -7.62 -1.52
CA GLU A 36 -2.84 -6.26 -0.96
C GLU A 36 -1.63 -6.10 -0.03
N ILE A 37 -1.02 -4.90 -0.05
CA ILE A 37 -0.20 -4.39 1.06
C ILE A 37 -1.14 -3.55 1.91
N VAL A 38 -1.16 -3.77 3.22
CA VAL A 38 -1.96 -3.01 4.17
C VAL A 38 -1.07 -2.60 5.33
N ASN A 39 -0.99 -1.30 5.58
CA ASN A 39 -0.34 -0.74 6.74
C ASN A 39 -1.32 0.06 7.59
N THR A 40 -1.63 -0.43 8.79
CA THR A 40 -2.50 0.27 9.77
C THR A 40 -1.70 1.01 10.82
N PHE A 41 -0.41 0.68 10.96
CA PHE A 41 0.49 1.23 11.98
C PHE A 41 0.03 1.00 13.42
N ASP A 42 -0.90 0.08 13.69
CA ASP A 42 -1.36 -0.19 15.06
C ASP A 42 -0.30 -0.87 15.92
N ARG A 43 0.72 -1.45 15.28
CA ARG A 43 1.73 -2.30 15.94
C ARG A 43 3.17 -1.93 15.57
N GLY A 44 3.38 -0.73 15.03
CA GLY A 44 4.69 -0.20 14.72
C GLY A 44 4.78 0.48 13.37
N ARG A 45 6.01 0.51 12.85
CA ARG A 45 6.39 1.19 11.61
C ARG A 45 6.08 0.41 10.34
N GLU A 46 5.92 -0.90 10.49
CA GLU A 46 5.54 -1.82 9.42
C GLU A 46 6.43 -1.68 8.18
N SER A 47 7.74 -1.84 8.40
CA SER A 47 8.82 -1.82 7.41
C SER A 47 9.10 -0.48 6.72
N TRP A 48 8.35 0.58 7.01
CA TRP A 48 8.62 1.91 6.45
C TRP A 48 9.90 2.54 7.01
N GLN A 49 10.63 3.22 6.14
CA GLN A 49 11.82 4.01 6.48
C GLN A 49 11.76 5.41 5.87
N ILE A 50 12.60 6.31 6.36
CA ILE A 50 12.90 7.62 5.77
C ILE A 50 14.27 7.49 5.09
N TYR A 51 14.42 8.08 3.91
CA TYR A 51 15.66 7.99 3.15
C TYR A 51 16.43 9.31 3.14
N ASP A 52 17.74 9.19 3.30
CA ASP A 52 18.71 10.27 3.15
C ASP A 52 19.86 9.77 2.27
N TYR A 53 20.00 10.38 1.09
CA TYR A 53 21.16 10.14 0.25
C TYR A 53 22.39 10.77 0.92
N ASN A 54 23.36 9.92 1.26
CA ASN A 54 24.60 10.22 1.96
C ASN A 54 24.50 10.49 3.47
N GLY A 55 23.31 10.64 4.07
CA GLY A 55 23.19 10.83 5.53
C GLY A 55 23.89 12.09 6.04
N GLY A 56 24.03 13.11 5.18
CA GLY A 56 24.84 14.30 5.45
C GLY A 56 26.36 14.10 5.37
N ILE A 57 26.86 12.95 4.90
CA ILE A 57 28.29 12.61 4.80
C ILE A 57 28.66 12.35 3.35
N ALA A 58 29.61 13.10 2.77
CA ALA A 58 30.07 12.85 1.40
C ALA A 58 30.51 11.37 1.21
N ASN A 59 29.92 10.69 0.22
CA ASN A 59 30.08 9.24 -0.05
C ASN A 59 29.49 8.30 1.02
N GLY A 60 28.59 8.77 1.89
CA GLY A 60 27.91 7.96 2.90
C GLY A 60 26.95 6.90 2.33
N GLY A 61 26.56 7.04 1.06
CA GLY A 61 25.67 6.09 0.38
C GLY A 61 24.23 6.17 0.89
N ASN A 62 23.49 5.08 0.75
CA ASN A 62 22.08 5.04 1.15
C ASN A 62 21.95 4.95 2.67
N VAL A 63 21.38 5.97 3.31
CA VAL A 63 21.06 5.95 4.73
C VAL A 63 19.55 5.85 4.91
N PHE A 64 19.13 4.94 5.78
CA PHE A 64 17.72 4.73 6.11
C PHE A 64 17.50 4.97 7.60
N PHE A 65 16.61 5.91 7.92
CA PHE A 65 16.19 6.20 9.28
C PHE A 65 14.83 5.58 9.57
N LEU A 66 14.66 5.11 10.80
CA LEU A 66 13.36 4.64 11.25
C LEU A 66 12.43 5.84 11.51
N PRO A 67 11.23 5.90 10.92
CA PRO A 67 10.28 6.99 11.17
C PRO A 67 9.79 6.92 12.60
N THR A 68 9.43 8.00 13.26
CA THR A 68 8.82 7.86 14.60
C THR A 68 7.49 7.13 14.49
N TRP A 69 7.20 6.21 15.42
CA TRP A 69 5.89 5.55 15.52
C TRP A 69 5.20 6.01 16.79
N GLU A 70 3.93 6.38 16.66
CA GLU A 70 3.08 6.71 17.79
C GLU A 70 1.88 5.76 17.81
N LYS A 71 1.55 5.25 18.99
CA LYS A 71 0.47 4.28 19.18
C LYS A 71 -0.92 4.89 19.00
N THR A 72 -1.05 6.20 19.14
CA THR A 72 -2.32 6.96 19.14
C THR A 72 -2.11 8.31 18.46
N GLY A 73 -3.19 8.94 18.00
CA GLY A 73 -3.13 10.22 17.27
C GLY A 73 -3.21 10.08 15.75
N GLY A 74 -3.31 8.84 15.24
CA GLY A 74 -3.71 8.52 13.87
C GLY A 74 -5.19 8.78 13.61
N VAL A 75 -5.67 8.41 12.43
CA VAL A 75 -7.08 8.50 12.03
C VAL A 75 -7.91 7.60 12.95
N GLU A 76 -9.00 8.15 13.51
CA GLU A 76 -9.81 7.44 14.52
C GLU A 76 -8.98 6.98 15.74
N ASN A 77 -7.90 7.70 16.04
CA ASN A 77 -6.96 7.42 17.12
C ASN A 77 -6.17 6.10 16.98
N SER A 78 -5.97 5.63 15.74
CA SER A 78 -5.04 4.55 15.40
C SER A 78 -3.58 4.93 15.70
N GLY A 79 -2.68 3.96 15.52
CA GLY A 79 -1.26 4.25 15.42
C GLY A 79 -0.90 4.93 14.10
N TYR A 80 0.23 5.62 14.05
CA TYR A 80 0.71 6.26 12.83
C TYR A 80 2.24 6.42 12.85
N ILE A 81 2.82 6.75 11.69
CA ILE A 81 4.24 7.09 11.58
C ILE A 81 4.46 8.53 11.13
N TRP A 82 5.59 9.10 11.52
CA TRP A 82 6.02 10.40 11.04
C TRP A 82 7.54 10.53 10.90
N GLY A 83 7.97 11.36 9.95
CA GLY A 83 9.34 11.80 9.75
C GLY A 83 9.43 13.32 9.77
N ASP A 84 10.64 13.84 9.93
CA ASP A 84 10.94 15.27 9.82
C ASP A 84 12.26 15.49 9.08
N ASP A 85 12.56 16.76 8.83
CA ASP A 85 13.74 17.26 8.13
C ASP A 85 15.07 17.08 8.87
N SER A 86 15.06 16.46 10.05
CA SER A 86 16.29 15.95 10.66
C SER A 86 16.74 14.61 10.06
N ARG A 87 15.90 13.96 9.24
CA ARG A 87 16.10 12.59 8.74
C ARG A 87 16.05 12.44 7.22
N TRP A 88 15.81 13.51 6.48
CA TRP A 88 15.83 13.48 5.02
C TRP A 88 16.65 14.65 4.46
N ARG A 89 17.17 14.45 3.25
CA ARG A 89 17.91 15.45 2.46
C ARG A 89 17.57 15.28 1.00
N ILE A 90 18.05 16.21 0.18
CA ILE A 90 17.93 16.14 -1.28
C ILE A 90 18.62 14.86 -1.79
N ASP A 91 17.88 14.06 -2.57
CA ASP A 91 18.41 12.91 -3.28
C ASP A 91 19.11 13.37 -4.56
N THR A 92 20.44 13.41 -4.50
CA THR A 92 21.30 13.72 -5.65
C THR A 92 21.88 12.42 -6.20
N PRO A 93 22.05 12.27 -7.52
CA PRO A 93 21.93 13.29 -8.56
C PRO A 93 20.61 13.19 -9.35
N GLU A 94 19.47 12.99 -8.70
CA GLU A 94 18.19 12.92 -9.42
C GLU A 94 17.86 14.19 -10.21
N ASP A 95 17.17 14.04 -11.34
CA ASP A 95 16.70 15.18 -12.15
C ASP A 95 15.19 15.07 -12.46
N PRO A 96 14.33 15.97 -11.94
CA PRO A 96 14.67 17.00 -10.95
C PRO A 96 15.00 16.36 -9.61
N HIS A 97 15.71 17.10 -8.76
CA HIS A 97 15.96 16.70 -7.37
C HIS A 97 14.65 16.31 -6.65
N SER A 98 14.71 15.23 -5.88
CA SER A 98 13.63 14.82 -5.00
C SER A 98 14.09 14.68 -3.55
N ILE A 99 13.14 14.57 -2.63
CA ILE A 99 13.37 14.11 -1.25
C ILE A 99 12.46 12.89 -1.06
N LEU A 100 13.03 11.72 -0.76
CA LEU A 100 12.25 10.50 -0.54
C LEU A 100 11.85 10.37 0.94
N ALA A 101 10.82 11.13 1.32
CA ALA A 101 10.39 11.29 2.72
C ALA A 101 9.92 9.97 3.37
N PHE A 102 9.32 9.07 2.59
CA PHE A 102 9.03 7.71 3.03
C PHE A 102 9.34 6.71 1.93
N ILE A 103 10.00 5.61 2.31
CA ILE A 103 10.36 4.50 1.45
C ILE A 103 9.94 3.17 2.07
N LEU A 104 9.40 2.30 1.22
CA LEU A 104 9.11 0.92 1.52
C LEU A 104 9.79 0.05 0.46
N TYR A 105 10.73 -0.80 0.88
CA TYR A 105 11.15 -1.92 0.05
C TYR A 105 10.29 -3.14 0.34
N HIS A 106 9.82 -3.79 -0.71
CA HIS A 106 8.93 -4.94 -0.58
C HIS A 106 9.60 -6.13 0.12
N HIS A 107 10.93 -6.28 0.01
CA HIS A 107 11.65 -7.34 0.71
C HIS A 107 11.77 -7.10 2.22
N TRP A 108 11.72 -5.84 2.71
CA TRP A 108 11.69 -5.56 4.15
C TRP A 108 10.41 -6.09 4.81
N ILE A 109 9.31 -6.03 4.05
CA ILE A 109 8.03 -6.60 4.48
C ILE A 109 8.19 -8.12 4.68
N THR A 110 8.83 -8.80 3.72
CA THR A 110 9.10 -10.25 3.81
C THR A 110 10.01 -10.61 4.98
N LEU A 111 11.02 -9.78 5.27
CA LEU A 111 11.90 -10.01 6.42
C LEU A 111 11.15 -9.84 7.75
N ASP A 112 10.32 -8.80 7.87
CA ASP A 112 9.48 -8.58 9.05
C ASP A 112 8.49 -9.74 9.29
N GLU A 113 8.03 -10.43 8.23
CA GLU A 113 7.19 -11.64 8.34
C GLU A 113 7.94 -12.86 8.90
N MET A 114 9.23 -12.97 8.62
CA MET A 114 10.05 -14.14 8.98
C MET A 114 10.59 -14.07 10.42
N GLU A 115 10.50 -12.93 11.11
CA GLU A 115 10.96 -12.77 12.48
C GLU A 115 9.98 -13.38 13.52
N PRO A 116 10.40 -14.39 14.32
CA PRO A 116 9.55 -14.97 15.36
C PRO A 116 9.20 -13.95 16.45
N GLY A 117 7.90 -13.73 16.69
CA GLY A 117 7.39 -12.93 17.81
C GLY A 117 6.97 -11.51 17.48
N ARG A 118 7.15 -11.04 16.23
CA ARG A 118 6.65 -9.75 15.78
C ARG A 118 5.18 -9.87 15.36
N THR A 119 4.31 -9.01 15.89
CA THR A 119 2.85 -9.09 15.73
C THR A 119 2.31 -8.11 14.68
N THR A 120 3.09 -7.62 13.72
CA THR A 120 2.55 -6.75 12.67
C THR A 120 1.47 -7.48 11.85
N PRO A 121 0.46 -6.76 11.31
CA PRO A 121 -0.48 -7.35 10.37
C PRO A 121 0.30 -8.01 9.22
N ARG A 122 0.00 -9.29 8.93
CA ARG A 122 0.59 -9.97 7.78
C ARG A 122 0.04 -9.32 6.51
N PRO A 123 0.88 -8.88 5.56
CA PRO A 123 0.42 -8.73 4.19
C PRO A 123 -0.20 -10.05 3.72
N THR A 124 -1.22 -9.99 2.87
CA THR A 124 -1.82 -11.20 2.30
C THR A 124 -0.92 -11.88 1.25
N VAL A 125 0.31 -11.40 1.06
CA VAL A 125 1.20 -11.77 -0.03
C VAL A 125 2.53 -12.27 0.50
N SER A 126 2.85 -13.54 0.26
CA SER A 126 4.24 -14.01 0.34
C SER A 126 5.00 -13.48 -0.88
N LEU A 127 6.13 -12.79 -0.63
CA LEU A 127 6.95 -12.16 -1.67
C LEU A 127 8.35 -12.83 -1.72
N PRO A 128 8.47 -14.07 -2.22
CA PRO A 128 9.74 -14.81 -2.19
C PRO A 128 10.89 -14.10 -2.94
N GLU A 129 10.58 -13.15 -3.83
CA GLU A 129 11.58 -12.33 -4.55
C GLU A 129 11.47 -10.81 -4.25
N GLY A 130 10.59 -10.39 -3.34
CA GLY A 130 10.42 -8.96 -3.01
C GLY A 130 9.97 -8.10 -4.20
N ARG A 131 9.21 -8.65 -5.15
CA ARG A 131 8.75 -7.95 -6.36
C ARG A 131 7.23 -8.01 -6.50
N LEU A 132 6.66 -6.90 -6.95
CA LEU A 132 5.23 -6.70 -7.15
C LEU A 132 4.94 -6.12 -8.52
N ASP A 133 3.84 -6.60 -9.11
CA ASP A 133 3.26 -6.03 -10.32
C ASP A 133 2.26 -4.96 -9.91
N MET A 134 2.68 -3.70 -9.99
CA MET A 134 1.94 -2.52 -9.57
C MET A 134 1.15 -1.86 -10.71
N ARG A 135 1.12 -2.47 -11.90
CA ARG A 135 0.34 -1.96 -13.03
C ARG A 135 -1.14 -1.97 -12.67
N ASP A 136 -1.80 -0.83 -12.86
CA ASP A 136 -3.21 -0.60 -12.49
C ASP A 136 -3.52 -0.86 -11.01
N ALA A 137 -2.51 -0.87 -10.12
CA ALA A 137 -2.75 -1.02 -8.69
C ALA A 137 -3.46 0.22 -8.14
N GLU A 138 -4.38 0.01 -7.20
CA GLU A 138 -5.01 1.10 -6.45
C GLU A 138 -4.22 1.37 -5.17
N VAL A 139 -3.80 2.61 -4.98
CA VAL A 139 -3.14 3.08 -3.75
C VAL A 139 -4.13 3.94 -2.96
N SER A 140 -4.15 3.77 -1.64
CA SER A 140 -4.83 4.68 -0.73
C SER A 140 -3.99 5.02 0.50
N VAL A 141 -4.09 6.25 1.00
CA VAL A 141 -3.30 6.72 2.15
C VAL A 141 -3.95 7.93 2.85
N ARG A 142 -3.66 8.13 4.14
CA ARG A 142 -3.95 9.35 4.89
C ARG A 142 -2.65 10.09 5.20
N LEU A 143 -2.59 11.37 4.84
CA LEU A 143 -1.40 12.20 5.02
C LEU A 143 -1.70 13.41 5.92
N ARG A 144 -0.70 13.79 6.73
CA ARG A 144 -0.73 14.98 7.57
C ARG A 144 0.66 15.62 7.61
N GLY A 145 0.69 16.95 7.52
CA GLY A 145 1.86 17.76 7.78
C GLY A 145 1.71 18.46 9.13
N ASP A 146 2.75 18.52 9.95
CA ASP A 146 2.75 19.34 11.17
C ASP A 146 3.88 20.36 11.07
N GLY A 147 3.51 21.62 10.77
CA GLY A 147 4.47 22.66 10.42
C GLY A 147 5.26 22.36 9.15
N LEU A 148 4.68 21.56 8.24
CA LEU A 148 5.34 21.11 7.02
C LEU A 148 5.36 22.24 6.00
N ASP A 149 6.54 22.77 5.69
CA ASP A 149 6.76 23.74 4.62
C ASP A 149 7.40 23.03 3.42
N LEU A 150 6.60 22.85 2.36
CA LEU A 150 7.02 22.17 1.14
C LEU A 150 7.93 23.03 0.25
N LYS A 151 8.12 24.32 0.54
CA LYS A 151 9.04 25.18 -0.24
C LYS A 151 8.71 25.23 -1.74
N GLY A 152 7.43 25.10 -2.07
CA GLY A 152 6.92 25.03 -3.44
C GLY A 152 6.86 23.61 -4.04
N ALA A 153 7.42 22.60 -3.39
CA ALA A 153 7.30 21.22 -3.83
C ALA A 153 5.87 20.71 -3.79
N LYS A 154 5.68 19.65 -4.57
CA LYS A 154 4.51 18.78 -4.53
C LYS A 154 4.90 17.42 -3.98
N CYS A 155 3.96 16.76 -3.30
CA CYS A 155 4.12 15.39 -2.85
C CYS A 155 3.62 14.42 -3.93
N TYR A 156 4.42 13.41 -4.26
CA TYR A 156 4.10 12.40 -5.25
C TYR A 156 4.35 11.00 -4.71
N PHE A 157 3.51 10.06 -5.14
CA PHE A 157 3.82 8.65 -5.03
C PHE A 157 4.88 8.27 -6.07
N TRP A 158 5.84 7.44 -5.69
CA TRP A 158 6.88 6.95 -6.59
C TRP A 158 7.03 5.44 -6.49
N VAL A 159 7.56 4.84 -7.56
CA VAL A 159 7.86 3.42 -7.67
C VAL A 159 9.27 3.21 -8.19
N MET A 160 9.90 2.10 -7.78
CA MET A 160 11.20 1.68 -8.28
C MET A 160 11.19 0.18 -8.63
N GLY A 161 11.69 -0.12 -9.82
CA GLY A 161 11.74 -1.45 -10.42
C GLY A 161 12.92 -1.52 -11.37
N GLY A 162 13.66 -2.64 -11.36
CA GLY A 162 14.99 -2.69 -11.97
C GLY A 162 15.93 -1.67 -11.33
N SER A 163 16.47 -0.74 -12.12
CA SER A 163 17.26 0.41 -11.62
C SER A 163 16.52 1.74 -11.74
N ALA A 164 15.31 1.76 -12.30
CA ALA A 164 14.61 3.00 -12.64
C ALA A 164 13.62 3.42 -11.54
N ARG A 165 13.57 4.73 -11.27
CA ARG A 165 12.64 5.38 -10.35
C ARG A 165 11.74 6.34 -11.11
N TRP A 166 10.44 6.18 -10.86
CA TRP A 166 9.39 6.94 -11.52
C TRP A 166 8.45 7.56 -10.48
N HIS A 167 8.17 8.86 -10.63
CA HIS A 167 7.25 9.63 -9.80
C HIS A 167 5.96 9.86 -10.56
N TYR A 168 4.80 9.61 -9.94
CA TYR A 168 3.49 9.79 -10.57
C TYR A 168 3.07 11.26 -10.56
N THR A 169 3.66 12.06 -11.46
CA THR A 169 3.57 13.52 -11.44
C THR A 169 2.24 14.09 -11.90
N ALA A 170 1.43 13.31 -12.64
CA ALA A 170 0.08 13.73 -13.03
C ALA A 170 -0.87 13.89 -11.83
N ARG A 171 -0.54 13.29 -10.67
CA ARG A 171 -1.37 13.35 -9.47
C ARG A 171 -0.59 13.75 -8.21
N PRO A 172 -0.35 15.05 -8.00
CA PRO A 172 0.13 15.57 -6.72
C PRO A 172 -0.85 15.20 -5.59
N LEU A 173 -0.31 14.75 -4.46
CA LEU A 173 -1.08 14.39 -3.27
C LEU A 173 -1.23 15.60 -2.34
N ASN A 174 -2.41 15.76 -1.75
CA ASN A 174 -2.66 16.84 -0.80
C ASN A 174 -2.22 16.44 0.61
N ILE A 175 -1.59 17.39 1.32
CA ILE A 175 -1.17 17.20 2.70
C ILE A 175 -1.85 18.28 3.55
N ALA A 176 -2.76 17.87 4.44
CA ALA A 176 -3.40 18.78 5.38
C ALA A 176 -2.46 19.16 6.53
N GLN A 177 -2.54 20.40 7.01
CA GLN A 177 -1.69 20.91 8.10
C GLN A 177 -2.38 20.73 9.46
N GLY A 178 -1.66 20.17 10.44
CA GLY A 178 -2.08 20.04 11.84
C GLY A 178 -3.21 19.04 12.09
N THR A 179 -3.74 18.39 11.05
CA THR A 179 -4.83 17.41 11.14
C THR A 179 -4.76 16.40 9.99
N TRP A 180 -5.38 15.25 10.16
CA TRP A 180 -5.48 14.25 9.09
C TRP A 180 -6.37 14.74 7.95
N GLY A 181 -5.80 14.75 6.74
CA GLY A 181 -6.52 15.08 5.52
C GLY A 181 -7.52 13.99 5.10
N PRO A 182 -8.29 14.22 4.01
CA PRO A 182 -9.07 13.17 3.38
C PRO A 182 -8.18 12.00 2.93
N GLU A 183 -8.78 10.83 2.66
CA GLU A 183 -8.05 9.72 2.06
C GLU A 183 -7.68 10.09 0.62
N GLU A 184 -6.38 10.02 0.31
CA GLU A 184 -5.89 10.09 -1.06
C GLU A 184 -5.99 8.70 -1.67
N ARG A 185 -6.78 8.54 -2.73
CA ARG A 185 -7.03 7.25 -3.41
C ARG A 185 -6.89 7.37 -4.92
N PHE A 186 -6.04 6.55 -5.52
CA PHE A 186 -5.70 6.64 -6.95
C PHE A 186 -5.26 5.31 -7.55
N VAL A 187 -5.38 5.18 -8.86
CA VAL A 187 -4.86 4.04 -9.63
C VAL A 187 -3.56 4.44 -10.29
N LEU A 188 -2.59 3.52 -10.34
CA LEU A 188 -1.31 3.71 -11.01
C LEU A 188 -1.43 3.39 -12.51
N PRO A 189 -1.41 4.41 -13.39
CA PRO A 189 -1.53 4.17 -14.83
C PRO A 189 -0.20 3.69 -15.40
N ASN A 190 -0.27 2.77 -16.36
CA ASN A 190 0.90 2.38 -17.16
C ASN A 190 1.01 3.27 -18.41
N ASP A 191 1.22 4.57 -18.18
CA ASP A 191 1.30 5.60 -19.22
C ASP A 191 2.40 6.60 -18.85
N GLU A 192 3.55 6.51 -19.52
CA GLU A 192 4.75 7.31 -19.23
C GLU A 192 4.49 8.82 -19.27
N ALA A 193 3.50 9.31 -20.03
CA ALA A 193 3.18 10.74 -20.08
C ALA A 193 2.66 11.30 -18.73
N GLN A 194 2.24 10.43 -17.82
CA GLN A 194 1.73 10.80 -16.51
C GLN A 194 2.77 10.71 -15.40
N TRP A 195 3.98 10.25 -15.72
CA TRP A 195 5.06 10.01 -14.78
C TRP A 195 6.30 10.80 -15.18
N HIS A 196 7.19 10.99 -14.21
CA HIS A 196 8.52 11.52 -14.43
C HIS A 196 9.56 10.50 -13.96
N MET A 197 10.51 10.16 -14.81
CA MET A 197 11.64 9.31 -14.44
C MET A 197 12.76 10.18 -13.89
N SER A 198 13.05 10.05 -12.60
CA SER A 198 14.09 10.83 -11.92
C SER A 198 15.46 10.18 -11.97
N TRP A 199 15.51 8.84 -12.11
CA TRP A 199 16.74 8.07 -12.02
C TRP A 199 16.67 6.70 -12.71
N PRO A 200 17.78 6.23 -13.32
CA PRO A 200 18.82 7.06 -13.92
C PRO A 200 18.24 7.78 -15.16
N PRO A 201 18.87 8.87 -15.64
CA PRO A 201 18.51 9.45 -16.93
C PRO A 201 18.58 8.39 -18.04
N GLY A 202 17.53 8.29 -18.86
CA GLY A 202 17.41 7.23 -19.88
C GLY A 202 17.27 5.80 -19.32
N GLY A 203 16.84 5.66 -18.07
CA GLY A 203 16.56 4.38 -17.41
C GLY A 203 15.45 3.53 -18.07
N GLY A 204 15.09 2.45 -17.39
CA GLY A 204 14.11 1.47 -17.86
C GLY A 204 12.69 2.03 -18.05
N ARG A 205 11.92 1.38 -18.93
CA ARG A 205 10.52 1.73 -19.26
C ARG A 205 9.62 1.60 -18.05
N LEU A 206 8.56 2.43 -17.99
CA LEU A 206 7.61 2.40 -16.87
C LEU A 206 6.91 1.05 -16.73
N ASP A 207 6.54 0.38 -17.84
CA ASP A 207 5.89 -0.94 -17.79
C ASP A 207 6.77 -1.97 -17.06
N ASP A 208 8.07 -1.98 -17.34
CA ASP A 208 9.02 -2.89 -16.70
C ASP A 208 9.19 -2.54 -15.21
N THR A 209 9.29 -1.25 -14.88
CA THR A 209 9.37 -0.75 -13.50
C THR A 209 8.12 -1.17 -12.70
N LEU A 210 6.92 -0.90 -13.21
CA LEU A 210 5.68 -1.24 -12.52
C LEU A 210 5.50 -2.76 -12.39
N LYS A 211 5.83 -3.53 -13.43
CA LYS A 211 5.70 -4.99 -13.44
C LYS A 211 6.64 -5.69 -12.45
N THR A 212 7.81 -5.09 -12.18
CA THR A 212 8.88 -5.67 -11.35
C THR A 212 9.23 -4.81 -10.14
N SER A 213 8.28 -4.00 -9.67
CA SER A 213 8.51 -3.04 -8.59
C SER A 213 8.98 -3.75 -7.33
N HIS A 214 10.08 -3.28 -6.77
CA HIS A 214 10.64 -3.78 -5.50
C HIS A 214 10.68 -2.71 -4.41
N SER A 215 10.30 -1.48 -4.75
CA SER A 215 10.15 -0.39 -3.78
C SER A 215 9.13 0.65 -4.25
N CYS A 216 8.50 1.30 -3.29
CA CYS A 216 7.65 2.46 -3.52
C CYS A 216 7.71 3.41 -2.33
N GLY A 217 7.11 4.58 -2.47
CA GLY A 217 7.04 5.54 -1.38
C GLY A 217 6.45 6.89 -1.76
N PHE A 218 6.78 7.87 -0.94
CA PHE A 218 6.36 9.26 -1.10
C PHE A 218 7.57 10.17 -1.23
N SER A 219 7.46 11.14 -2.13
CA SER A 219 8.55 12.05 -2.48
C SER A 219 8.08 13.49 -2.54
N PHE A 220 8.95 14.42 -2.19
CA PHE A 220 8.78 15.84 -2.50
C PHE A 220 9.61 16.19 -3.72
N VAL A 221 9.01 16.90 -4.69
CA VAL A 221 9.68 17.30 -5.93
C VAL A 221 9.27 18.73 -6.29
N GLY A 222 10.23 19.52 -6.79
CA GLY A 222 10.00 20.91 -7.23
C GLY A 222 10.11 21.95 -6.11
N PHE A 223 10.81 21.63 -5.02
CA PHE A 223 11.11 22.57 -3.95
C PHE A 223 12.22 23.56 -4.36
N SER A 224 12.17 24.75 -3.77
CA SER A 224 13.22 25.79 -3.94
C SER A 224 14.37 25.65 -2.95
N GLU A 225 14.15 24.98 -1.82
CA GLU A 225 15.10 24.66 -0.76
C GLU A 225 14.63 23.39 -0.04
N GLU A 226 15.41 22.84 0.90
CA GLU A 226 15.00 21.61 1.60
C GLU A 226 13.67 21.77 2.33
N VAL A 227 12.78 20.79 2.15
CA VAL A 227 11.48 20.72 2.83
C VAL A 227 11.68 20.55 4.34
N THR A 228 10.97 21.34 5.14
CA THR A 228 11.07 21.35 6.61
C THR A 228 9.75 20.97 7.29
N GLY A 229 9.82 20.51 8.53
CA GLY A 229 8.65 20.15 9.34
C GLY A 229 8.33 18.65 9.30
N LYS A 230 7.20 18.26 9.88
CA LYS A 230 6.85 16.85 10.02
C LYS A 230 5.93 16.38 8.91
N PHE A 231 6.22 15.22 8.33
CA PHE A 231 5.36 14.51 7.40
C PHE A 231 4.91 13.19 8.02
N SER A 232 3.61 12.98 8.09
CA SER A 232 2.97 11.86 8.78
C SER A 232 2.10 11.05 7.83
N MET A 233 2.04 9.75 8.07
CA MET A 233 1.26 8.80 7.28
C MET A 233 0.48 7.83 8.18
N ASP A 234 -0.74 7.54 7.76
CA ASP A 234 -1.61 6.52 8.33
C ASP A 234 -2.43 5.81 7.23
N GLN A 235 -2.99 4.64 7.53
CA GLN A 235 -3.91 3.86 6.71
C GLN A 235 -3.43 3.66 5.25
N PHE A 236 -2.17 3.28 5.06
CA PHE A 236 -1.61 3.03 3.74
C PHE A 236 -2.06 1.68 3.19
N ARG A 237 -2.41 1.64 1.90
CA ARG A 237 -2.79 0.41 1.21
C ARG A 237 -2.37 0.44 -0.25
N VAL A 238 -1.94 -0.71 -0.76
CA VAL A 238 -1.85 -1.00 -2.19
C VAL A 238 -2.70 -2.22 -2.49
N ARG A 239 -3.70 -2.09 -3.37
CA ARG A 239 -4.47 -3.21 -3.91
C ARG A 239 -3.98 -3.53 -5.31
N LEU A 240 -3.43 -4.73 -5.49
CA LEU A 240 -2.96 -5.18 -6.78
C LEU A 240 -4.14 -5.68 -7.62
N LYS A 241 -4.07 -5.42 -8.93
CA LYS A 241 -5.04 -5.95 -9.88
C LYS A 241 -4.89 -7.47 -9.96
N PRO A 242 -5.99 -8.25 -9.90
CA PRO A 242 -5.94 -9.68 -10.21
C PRO A 242 -5.38 -9.89 -11.61
N ARG A 243 -4.49 -10.88 -11.77
CA ARG A 243 -3.96 -11.28 -13.07
C ARG A 243 -4.95 -12.17 -13.82
#